data_AF-A0A6P6VH94-F1
#
_entry.id   AF-A0A6P6VH94-F1
#
_cell.length_a   1.000
_cell.length_b   1.000
_cell.length_c   1.000
_cell.angle_alpha   90.00
_cell.angle_beta   90.00
_cell.angle_gamma   90.00
#
_symmetry.space_group_name_H-M   'P 1'
#
loop_
_entity.id
_entity.type
_entity.pdbx_description
1 polymer ?
#
loop_
_entity_poly.entity_id
_entity_poly.type
_entity_poly.pdbx_seq_one_letter_code
_entity_poly.pdbx_strand_id
1 'polypeptide(L)'
;MESSSESSFKVMNQDFVKLDKFNGTNYSRWKDKMMFFLTALKIAYVLDRSLPEIPVPKDDDSNEVKVQCKKREEDELLCREHIMNTLSDRLYDMYTTVKSPKEICNVLEYKYNTMKQGADKFLIMQYFDFRITENSSLMDQIHDLQVIVSKLHDLKVEVSESLQVGAIIAKLPTSWNDYKKTLLQTMKHSL
;
A
#
# COMPACT_ATOMS: atom_id res chain seq x y z
N MET A 1 42.00 12.74 -5.04
CA MET A 1 40.97 12.23 -5.99
C MET A 1 39.63 12.13 -5.25
N GLU A 2 39.14 13.26 -4.73
CA GLU A 2 37.98 13.30 -3.81
C GLU A 2 36.83 14.15 -4.38
N SER A 3 37.00 14.75 -5.57
CA SER A 3 36.03 15.70 -6.13
C SER A 3 34.98 15.10 -7.05
N SER A 4 35.18 13.88 -7.58
CA SER A 4 34.30 13.31 -8.61
C SER A 4 33.04 12.68 -8.01
N SER A 5 33.16 11.97 -6.88
CA SER A 5 32.03 11.38 -6.15
C SER A 5 31.13 12.44 -5.53
N GLU A 6 31.68 13.44 -4.83
CA GLU A 6 30.90 14.54 -4.25
C GLU A 6 30.18 15.37 -5.32
N SER A 7 30.83 15.62 -6.47
CA SER A 7 30.18 16.30 -7.59
C SER A 7 29.04 15.47 -8.17
N SER A 8 29.19 14.14 -8.25
CA SER A 8 28.15 13.23 -8.72
C SER A 8 26.97 13.16 -7.74
N PHE A 9 27.22 13.18 -6.42
CA PHE A 9 26.18 13.26 -5.39
C PHE A 9 25.45 14.62 -5.41
N LYS A 10 26.16 15.73 -5.64
CA LYS A 10 25.55 17.07 -5.78
C LYS A 10 24.69 17.20 -7.05
N VAL A 11 25.16 16.67 -8.18
CA VAL A 11 24.41 16.65 -9.45
C VAL A 11 23.19 15.74 -9.35
N MET A 12 23.33 14.56 -8.72
CA MET A 12 22.20 13.69 -8.42
C MET A 12 21.14 14.42 -7.58
N ASN A 13 21.50 15.13 -6.51
CA ASN A 13 20.54 15.87 -5.67
C ASN A 13 19.82 17.03 -6.40
N GLN A 14 20.39 17.62 -7.45
CA GLN A 14 19.75 18.68 -8.24
C GLN A 14 18.81 18.13 -9.32
N ASP A 15 19.11 16.95 -9.90
CA ASP A 15 18.36 16.36 -11.02
C ASP A 15 17.45 15.17 -10.61
N PHE A 16 17.52 14.68 -9.37
CA PHE A 16 16.56 13.69 -8.85
C PHE A 16 15.17 14.33 -8.75
N VAL A 17 14.45 14.22 -9.87
CA VAL A 17 12.98 14.22 -10.01
C VAL A 17 12.33 15.12 -8.98
N LYS A 18 12.05 16.38 -9.33
CA LYS A 18 11.16 17.26 -8.55
C LYS A 18 9.93 16.44 -8.17
N LEU A 19 9.92 15.90 -6.96
CA LEU A 19 8.92 14.95 -6.54
C LEU A 19 7.60 15.70 -6.55
N ASP A 20 6.63 15.19 -7.31
CA ASP A 20 5.32 15.83 -7.43
C ASP A 20 4.75 16.06 -6.02
N LYS A 21 4.24 17.27 -5.78
CA LYS A 21 3.65 17.62 -4.49
C LYS A 21 2.43 16.73 -4.23
N PHE A 22 2.47 15.94 -3.16
CA PHE A 22 1.36 15.13 -2.70
C PHE A 22 0.26 16.01 -2.13
N ASN A 23 -0.91 15.95 -2.75
CA ASN A 23 -2.10 16.71 -2.35
C ASN A 23 -3.20 15.82 -1.74
N GLY A 24 -2.92 14.53 -1.54
CA GLY A 24 -3.90 13.54 -1.07
C GLY A 24 -4.40 12.57 -2.14
N THR A 25 -4.01 12.72 -3.41
CA THR A 25 -4.39 11.82 -4.51
C THR A 25 -3.24 10.94 -4.97
N ASN A 26 -3.54 9.76 -5.53
CA ASN A 26 -2.55 8.81 -6.06
C ASN A 26 -1.46 8.41 -5.04
N TYR A 27 -1.86 8.16 -3.79
CA TYR A 27 -0.93 7.87 -2.69
C TYR A 27 0.08 6.76 -2.99
N SER A 28 -0.34 5.65 -3.64
CA SER A 28 0.58 4.56 -4.01
C SER A 28 1.73 5.06 -4.89
N ARG A 29 1.43 5.81 -5.96
CA ARG A 29 2.45 6.34 -6.88
C ARG A 29 3.38 7.33 -6.19
N TRP A 30 2.81 8.22 -5.36
CA TRP A 30 3.63 9.15 -4.58
C TRP A 30 4.54 8.40 -3.60
N LYS A 31 4.00 7.43 -2.86
CA LYS A 31 4.73 6.60 -1.91
C LYS A 31 5.88 5.85 -2.59
N ASP A 32 5.63 5.25 -3.76
CA ASP A 32 6.66 4.51 -4.50
C ASP A 32 7.81 5.43 -4.96
N LYS A 33 7.48 6.61 -5.52
CA LYS A 33 8.50 7.61 -5.90
C LYS A 33 9.28 8.13 -4.69
N MET A 34 8.60 8.41 -3.59
CA MET A 34 9.22 8.86 -2.33
C MET A 34 10.17 7.80 -1.78
N MET A 35 9.72 6.54 -1.67
CA MET A 35 10.54 5.45 -1.16
C MET A 35 11.76 5.21 -2.05
N PHE A 36 11.59 5.22 -3.37
CA PHE A 36 12.71 5.12 -4.32
C PHE A 36 13.77 6.20 -4.06
N PHE A 37 13.34 7.46 -3.89
CA PHE A 37 14.23 8.57 -3.59
C PHE A 37 14.96 8.41 -2.24
N LEU A 38 14.24 8.08 -1.16
CA LEU A 38 14.85 7.84 0.16
C LEU A 38 15.82 6.64 0.16
N THR A 39 15.53 5.62 -0.65
CA THR A 39 16.42 4.47 -0.84
C THR A 39 17.69 4.86 -1.59
N ALA A 40 17.58 5.70 -2.62
CA ALA A 40 18.75 6.24 -3.33
C ALA A 40 19.66 7.07 -2.40
N LEU A 41 19.07 7.80 -1.46
CA LEU A 41 19.78 8.53 -0.40
C LEU A 41 20.29 7.65 0.75
N LYS A 42 19.96 6.34 0.76
CA LYS A 42 20.31 5.38 1.82
C LYS A 42 19.73 5.70 3.20
N ILE A 43 18.67 6.49 3.28
CA ILE A 43 18.02 6.88 4.55
C ILE A 43 16.66 6.20 4.75
N ALA A 44 16.15 5.44 3.78
CA ALA A 44 14.84 4.78 3.89
C ALA A 44 14.69 3.85 5.11
N TYR A 45 15.79 3.33 5.65
CA TYR A 45 15.78 2.44 6.81
C TYR A 45 15.17 3.09 8.06
N VAL A 46 15.22 4.43 8.20
CA VAL A 46 14.67 5.14 9.36
C VAL A 46 13.15 5.03 9.47
N LEU A 47 12.49 4.67 8.36
CA LEU A 47 11.04 4.46 8.30
C LEU A 47 10.63 3.03 8.72
N ASP A 48 11.60 2.14 8.96
CA ASP A 48 11.29 0.77 9.32
C ASP A 48 10.56 0.70 10.68
N ARG A 49 9.48 -0.10 10.69
CA ARG A 49 8.68 -0.35 11.88
C ARG A 49 9.44 -1.17 12.92
N SER A 50 10.31 -2.09 12.49
CA SER A 50 11.19 -2.86 13.39
C SER A 50 12.38 -2.10 13.93
N LEU A 51 12.65 -0.89 13.43
CA LEU A 51 13.79 -0.11 13.90
C LEU A 51 13.58 0.28 15.38
N PRO A 52 14.51 -0.07 16.30
CA PRO A 52 14.42 0.30 17.70
C PRO A 52 14.50 1.82 17.87
N GLU A 53 14.11 2.38 19.00
CA GLU A 53 14.31 3.82 19.27
C GLU A 53 15.80 4.17 19.31
N ILE A 54 16.14 5.44 19.07
CA ILE A 54 17.53 5.91 19.20
C ILE A 54 17.93 5.76 20.67
N PRO A 55 18.98 4.97 20.98
CA PRO A 55 19.48 4.87 22.35
C PRO A 55 19.95 6.25 22.82
N VAL A 56 19.52 6.66 24.02
CA VAL A 56 20.09 7.85 24.67
C VAL A 56 21.57 7.57 24.94
N PRO A 57 22.51 8.36 24.39
CA PRO A 57 23.93 8.13 24.60
C PRO A 57 24.26 8.20 26.09
N LYS A 58 24.91 7.16 26.60
CA LYS A 58 25.46 7.13 27.95
C LYS A 58 26.94 7.51 27.92
N ASP A 59 27.46 7.97 29.05
CA ASP A 59 28.88 8.37 29.13
C ASP A 59 29.83 7.19 28.88
N ASP A 60 29.42 5.97 29.24
CA ASP A 60 30.16 4.72 29.06
C ASP A 60 30.03 4.09 27.66
N ASP A 61 29.17 4.63 26.79
CA ASP A 61 29.02 4.11 25.43
C ASP A 61 30.29 4.31 24.60
N SER A 62 30.60 3.30 23.80
CA SER A 62 31.69 3.36 22.82
C SER A 62 31.51 4.52 21.85
N ASN A 63 32.63 5.12 21.41
CA ASN A 63 32.64 6.16 20.38
C ASN A 63 31.88 5.74 19.11
N GLU A 64 31.94 4.45 18.75
CA GLU A 64 31.19 3.91 17.60
C GLU A 64 29.67 4.05 17.79
N VAL A 65 29.16 3.75 18.99
CA VAL A 65 27.73 3.86 19.31
C VAL A 65 27.28 5.32 19.22
N LYS A 66 28.07 6.25 19.77
CA LYS A 66 27.76 7.69 19.71
C LYS A 66 27.73 8.22 18.26
N VAL A 67 28.66 7.75 17.40
CA VAL A 67 28.69 8.09 15.97
C VAL A 67 27.45 7.54 15.24
N GLN A 68 27.08 6.28 15.51
CA GLN A 68 25.90 5.67 14.90
C GLN A 68 24.59 6.36 15.34
N CYS A 69 24.45 6.72 16.62
CA CYS A 69 23.29 7.48 17.11
C CYS A 69 23.18 8.83 16.41
N LYS A 70 24.29 9.59 16.36
CA LYS A 70 24.31 10.91 15.71
C LYS A 70 23.96 10.82 14.23
N LYS A 71 24.56 9.87 13.51
CA LYS A 71 24.24 9.62 12.10
C LYS A 71 22.75 9.34 11.91
N ARG A 72 22.17 8.53 12.79
CA ARG A 72 20.74 8.20 12.72
C ARG A 72 19.85 9.42 12.98
N GLU A 73 20.21 10.29 13.92
CA GLU A 73 19.49 11.56 14.15
C GLU A 73 19.50 12.44 12.89
N GLU A 74 20.66 12.54 12.22
CA GLU A 74 20.82 13.27 10.97
C GLU A 74 19.97 12.65 9.84
N ASP A 75 19.99 11.33 9.70
CA ASP A 75 19.20 10.61 8.70
C ASP A 75 17.68 10.72 8.96
N GLU A 76 17.24 10.69 10.22
CA GLU A 76 15.83 10.91 10.60
C GLU A 76 15.37 12.34 10.29
N LEU A 77 16.21 13.34 10.57
CA LEU A 77 15.93 14.74 10.22
C LEU A 77 15.82 14.93 8.71
N LEU A 78 16.80 14.43 7.96
CA LEU A 78 16.84 14.55 6.50
C LEU A 78 15.65 13.83 5.85
N CYS A 79 15.31 12.63 6.34
CA CYS A 79 14.15 11.89 5.87
C CYS A 79 12.85 12.67 6.09
N ARG A 80 12.68 13.27 7.29
CA ARG A 80 11.52 14.12 7.59
C ARG A 80 11.45 15.31 6.65
N GLU A 81 12.56 16.02 6.45
CA GLU A 81 12.60 17.17 5.55
C GLU A 81 12.18 16.80 4.14
N HIS A 82 12.69 15.70 3.59
CA HIS A 82 12.29 15.23 2.27
C HIS A 82 10.81 14.86 2.19
N ILE A 83 10.28 14.11 3.17
CA ILE A 83 8.85 13.78 3.21
C ILE A 83 8.02 15.06 3.19
N MET A 84 8.31 15.99 4.12
CA MET A 84 7.61 17.27 4.24
C MET A 84 7.70 18.09 2.96
N ASN A 85 8.87 18.14 2.32
CA ASN A 85 9.08 18.95 1.12
C ASN A 85 8.26 18.45 -0.09
N THR A 86 7.84 17.18 -0.08
CA THR A 86 6.92 16.67 -1.10
C THR A 86 5.44 16.83 -0.77
N LEU A 87 5.08 17.33 0.41
CA LEU A 87 3.69 17.59 0.74
C LEU A 87 3.22 18.91 0.14
N SER A 88 1.97 18.97 -0.31
CA SER A 88 1.27 20.23 -0.59
C SER A 88 1.21 21.09 0.68
N ASP A 89 1.14 22.41 0.53
CA ASP A 89 1.18 23.37 1.64
C ASP A 89 0.17 23.02 2.76
N ARG A 90 -1.07 22.68 2.39
CA ARG A 90 -2.10 22.25 3.34
C ARG A 90 -1.66 21.03 4.18
N LEU A 91 -1.06 20.03 3.56
CA LEU A 91 -0.60 18.84 4.27
C LEU A 91 0.67 19.13 5.08
N TYR A 92 1.56 19.98 4.55
CA TYR A 92 2.74 20.45 5.27
C TYR A 92 2.36 21.08 6.61
N ASP A 93 1.40 22.02 6.59
CA ASP A 93 0.94 22.73 7.78
C ASP A 93 0.33 21.76 8.82
N MET A 94 -0.37 20.73 8.37
CA MET A 94 -0.96 19.71 9.25
C MET A 94 0.08 18.87 9.99
N TYR A 95 1.24 18.63 9.39
CA TYR A 95 2.26 17.71 9.93
C TYR A 95 3.51 18.44 10.46
N THR A 96 3.54 19.77 10.43
CA THR A 96 4.72 20.57 10.85
C THR A 96 5.17 20.29 12.28
N THR A 97 4.24 19.97 13.19
CA THR A 97 4.52 19.67 14.61
C THR A 97 5.00 18.25 14.86
N VAL A 98 4.84 17.34 13.89
CA VAL A 98 5.28 15.94 14.01
C VAL A 98 6.77 15.87 13.73
N LYS A 99 7.55 15.39 14.69
CA LYS A 99 9.02 15.32 14.59
C LYS A 99 9.52 14.02 13.97
N SER A 100 8.79 12.93 14.12
CA SER A 100 9.22 11.63 13.63
C SER A 100 8.80 11.44 12.17
N PRO A 101 9.74 11.20 11.23
CA PRO A 101 9.39 10.88 9.84
C PRO A 101 8.54 9.60 9.76
N LYS A 102 8.81 8.64 10.64
CA LYS A 102 8.06 7.38 10.76
C LYS A 102 6.60 7.63 11.15
N GLU A 103 6.35 8.52 12.10
CA GLU A 103 4.97 8.89 12.47
C GLU A 103 4.22 9.57 11.32
N ILE A 104 4.87 10.51 10.62
CA ILE A 104 4.28 11.17 9.44
C ILE A 104 3.90 10.11 8.39
N CYS A 105 4.82 9.21 8.04
CA CYS A 105 4.55 8.14 7.08
C CYS A 105 3.39 7.23 7.52
N ASN A 106 3.33 6.84 8.80
CA ASN A 106 2.26 5.99 9.32
C ASN A 106 0.89 6.67 9.24
N VAL A 107 0.80 7.95 9.60
CA VAL A 107 -0.47 8.70 9.52
C VAL A 107 -0.91 8.89 8.07
N LEU A 108 0.03 9.23 7.18
CA LEU A 108 -0.25 9.36 5.75
C LEU A 108 -0.71 8.01 5.15
N GLU A 109 -0.05 6.92 5.53
CA GLU A 109 -0.45 5.57 5.13
C GLU A 109 -1.84 5.24 5.64
N TYR A 110 -2.12 5.41 6.93
CA TYR A 110 -3.44 5.14 7.49
C TYR A 110 -4.56 5.92 6.77
N LYS A 111 -4.32 7.20 6.47
CA LYS A 111 -5.33 8.10 5.90
C LYS A 111 -5.53 7.94 4.39
N TYR A 112 -4.45 7.72 3.64
CA TYR A 112 -4.45 7.78 2.17
C TYR A 112 -4.17 6.45 1.47
N ASN A 113 -3.77 5.42 2.22
CA ASN A 113 -3.80 4.03 1.73
C ASN A 113 -5.24 3.48 1.65
N THR A 114 -6.24 4.34 1.83
CA THR A 114 -7.68 4.09 1.62
C THR A 114 -8.02 3.75 0.18
N MET A 115 -7.10 3.85 -0.79
CA MET A 115 -7.28 3.22 -2.10
C MET A 115 -7.34 1.69 -2.02
N LYS A 116 -6.64 1.04 -1.08
CA LYS A 116 -6.89 -0.38 -0.78
C LYS A 116 -8.27 -0.55 -0.14
N GLN A 117 -8.55 0.10 0.99
CA GLN A 117 -9.86 -0.05 1.66
C GLN A 117 -11.08 0.33 0.80
N GLY A 118 -10.94 1.25 -0.16
CA GLY A 118 -11.98 1.67 -1.10
C GLY A 118 -12.11 0.78 -2.33
N ALA A 119 -10.99 0.33 -2.92
CA ALA A 119 -11.01 -0.64 -4.02
C ALA A 119 -11.46 -2.02 -3.53
N ASP A 120 -11.02 -2.44 -2.33
CA ASP A 120 -11.48 -3.65 -1.65
C ASP A 120 -13.00 -3.56 -1.47
N LYS A 121 -13.51 -2.47 -0.87
CA LYS A 121 -14.95 -2.29 -0.64
C LYS A 121 -15.75 -2.23 -1.95
N PHE A 122 -15.23 -1.58 -2.99
CA PHE A 122 -15.88 -1.50 -4.28
C PHE A 122 -15.90 -2.85 -5.01
N LEU A 123 -14.80 -3.60 -4.99
CA LEU A 123 -14.71 -4.94 -5.59
C LEU A 123 -15.53 -5.96 -4.80
N ILE A 124 -15.56 -5.86 -3.47
CA ILE A 124 -16.44 -6.66 -2.61
C ILE A 124 -17.91 -6.36 -2.98
N MET A 125 -18.28 -5.09 -3.11
CA MET A 125 -19.62 -4.69 -3.54
C MET A 125 -19.94 -5.22 -4.94
N GLN A 126 -19.03 -5.07 -5.92
CA GLN A 126 -19.19 -5.64 -7.26
C GLN A 126 -19.37 -7.16 -7.24
N TYR A 127 -18.58 -7.88 -6.42
CA TYR A 127 -18.70 -9.33 -6.29
C TYR A 127 -20.08 -9.75 -5.74
N PHE A 128 -20.58 -9.06 -4.71
CA PHE A 128 -21.90 -9.33 -4.16
C PHE A 128 -23.03 -8.93 -5.10
N ASP A 129 -22.92 -7.79 -5.78
CA ASP A 129 -23.93 -7.26 -6.69
C ASP A 129 -23.90 -7.91 -8.08
N PHE A 130 -22.86 -8.67 -8.42
CA PHE A 130 -22.76 -9.38 -9.69
C PHE A 130 -23.97 -10.29 -9.89
N ARG A 131 -24.60 -10.22 -11.06
CA ARG A 131 -25.76 -11.03 -11.43
C ARG A 131 -25.51 -11.68 -12.79
N ILE A 132 -25.83 -12.96 -12.89
CA ILE A 132 -25.83 -13.65 -14.17
C ILE A 132 -27.16 -13.37 -14.86
N THR A 133 -27.10 -12.92 -16.11
CA THR A 133 -28.25 -12.59 -16.95
C THR A 133 -28.39 -13.59 -18.09
N GLU A 134 -29.60 -13.75 -18.61
CA GLU A 134 -29.88 -14.68 -19.72
C GLU A 134 -29.42 -14.14 -21.09
N ASN A 135 -29.09 -12.85 -21.17
CA ASN A 135 -28.80 -12.15 -22.43
C ASN A 135 -27.35 -12.29 -22.89
N SER A 136 -26.50 -12.98 -22.13
CA SER A 136 -25.08 -13.15 -22.41
C SER A 136 -24.60 -14.56 -22.07
N SER A 137 -23.44 -14.93 -22.64
CA SER A 137 -22.80 -16.22 -22.38
C SER A 137 -22.55 -16.42 -20.88
N LEU A 138 -22.94 -17.59 -20.36
CA LEU A 138 -22.68 -17.95 -18.97
C LEU A 138 -21.18 -18.02 -18.68
N MET A 139 -20.39 -18.53 -19.62
CA MET A 139 -18.93 -18.67 -19.47
C MET A 139 -18.23 -17.31 -19.40
N ASP A 140 -18.65 -16.35 -20.21
CA ASP A 140 -18.07 -15.01 -20.21
C ASP A 140 -18.36 -14.31 -18.88
N GLN A 141 -19.60 -14.45 -18.38
CA GLN A 141 -19.99 -13.91 -17.08
C GLN A 141 -19.27 -14.58 -15.90
N ILE A 142 -18.98 -15.89 -15.99
CA ILE A 142 -18.16 -16.58 -14.99
C ILE A 142 -16.72 -16.06 -15.03
N HIS A 143 -16.16 -15.82 -16.22
CA HIS A 143 -14.82 -15.26 -16.36
C HIS A 143 -14.74 -13.84 -15.77
N ASP A 144 -15.74 -12.99 -16.03
CA ASP A 144 -15.84 -11.66 -15.44
C ASP A 144 -15.86 -11.72 -13.90
N LEU A 145 -16.61 -12.67 -13.32
CA LEU A 145 -16.63 -12.89 -11.88
C LEU A 145 -15.27 -13.37 -11.35
N GLN A 146 -14.58 -14.26 -12.07
CA GLN A 146 -13.22 -14.71 -11.72
C GLN A 146 -12.21 -13.56 -11.76
N VAL A 147 -12.33 -12.64 -12.72
CA VAL A 147 -11.50 -11.43 -12.77
C VAL A 147 -11.68 -10.58 -11.51
N ILE A 148 -12.91 -10.47 -10.98
CA ILE A 148 -13.18 -9.78 -9.72
C ILE A 148 -12.51 -10.52 -8.55
N VAL A 149 -12.60 -11.86 -8.50
CA VAL A 149 -11.94 -12.68 -7.46
C VAL A 149 -10.41 -12.52 -7.51
N SER A 150 -9.79 -12.53 -8.70
CA SER A 150 -8.34 -12.32 -8.84
C SER A 150 -7.92 -10.94 -8.31
N LYS A 151 -8.70 -9.89 -8.63
CA LYS A 151 -8.42 -8.54 -8.10
C LYS A 151 -8.58 -8.46 -6.58
N LEU A 152 -9.56 -9.17 -6.00
CA LEU A 152 -9.71 -9.28 -4.54
C LEU A 152 -8.53 -10.01 -3.90
N HIS A 153 -8.02 -11.06 -4.55
CA HIS A 153 -6.84 -11.78 -4.10
C HIS A 153 -5.58 -10.90 -4.10
N ASP A 154 -5.35 -10.09 -5.14
CA ASP A 154 -4.24 -9.11 -5.19
C ASP A 154 -4.30 -8.09 -4.04
N LEU A 155 -5.50 -7.84 -3.53
CA LEU A 155 -5.78 -6.98 -2.40
C LEU A 155 -5.72 -7.68 -1.03
N LYS A 156 -5.35 -8.96 -1.02
CA LYS A 156 -5.31 -9.84 0.17
C LYS A 156 -6.69 -10.11 0.78
N VAL A 157 -7.75 -9.99 -0.02
CA VAL A 157 -9.11 -10.45 0.33
C VAL A 157 -9.29 -11.86 -0.24
N GLU A 158 -9.26 -12.85 0.64
CA GLU A 158 -9.38 -14.25 0.24
C GLU A 158 -10.86 -14.66 0.11
N VAL A 159 -11.24 -15.19 -1.05
CA VAL A 159 -12.59 -15.75 -1.29
C VAL A 159 -12.42 -17.25 -1.46
N SER A 160 -12.86 -18.03 -0.47
CA SER A 160 -12.70 -19.49 -0.51
C SER A 160 -13.41 -20.10 -1.73
N GLU A 161 -12.88 -21.22 -2.24
CA GLU A 161 -13.48 -21.92 -3.38
C GLU A 161 -14.95 -22.30 -3.12
N SER A 162 -15.26 -22.74 -1.90
CA SER A 162 -16.63 -23.03 -1.46
C SER A 162 -17.55 -21.81 -1.54
N LEU A 163 -17.05 -20.61 -1.21
CA LEU A 163 -17.80 -19.37 -1.28
C LEU A 163 -17.99 -18.91 -2.74
N GLN A 164 -16.99 -19.12 -3.59
CA GLN A 164 -17.09 -18.84 -5.04
C GLN A 164 -18.14 -19.73 -5.70
N VAL A 165 -18.08 -21.04 -5.45
CA VAL A 165 -19.05 -22.01 -5.97
C VAL A 165 -20.47 -21.69 -5.46
N GLY A 166 -20.62 -21.41 -4.17
CA GLY A 166 -21.90 -21.00 -3.58
C GLY A 166 -22.44 -19.69 -4.19
N ALA A 167 -21.56 -18.71 -4.43
CA ALA A 167 -21.93 -17.45 -5.06
C ALA A 167 -22.38 -17.63 -6.52
N ILE A 168 -21.69 -18.46 -7.31
CA ILE A 168 -22.08 -18.78 -8.69
C ILE A 168 -23.48 -19.40 -8.71
N ILE A 169 -23.71 -20.42 -7.89
CA ILE A 169 -25.02 -21.09 -7.77
C ILE A 169 -26.11 -20.11 -7.32
N ALA A 170 -25.80 -19.22 -6.38
CA ALA A 170 -26.74 -18.22 -5.91
C ALA A 170 -27.14 -17.24 -7.03
N LYS A 171 -26.20 -16.87 -7.90
CA LYS A 171 -26.35 -15.87 -8.97
C LYS A 171 -26.93 -16.42 -10.27
N LEU A 172 -27.06 -17.75 -10.43
CA LEU A 172 -27.69 -18.35 -11.61
C LEU A 172 -29.12 -17.79 -11.84
N PRO A 173 -29.50 -17.55 -13.11
CA PRO A 173 -30.81 -17.04 -13.45
C PRO A 173 -31.93 -18.04 -13.14
N THR A 174 -33.17 -17.55 -13.05
CA THR A 174 -34.34 -18.34 -12.61
C THR A 174 -34.67 -19.50 -13.54
N SER A 175 -34.31 -19.41 -14.83
CA SER A 175 -34.41 -20.53 -15.78
C SER A 175 -33.58 -21.75 -15.38
N TRP A 176 -32.60 -21.62 -14.48
CA TRP A 176 -31.74 -22.70 -14.01
C TRP A 176 -32.13 -23.20 -12.61
N ASN A 177 -33.33 -22.86 -12.11
CA ASN A 177 -33.76 -23.19 -10.76
C ASN A 177 -33.78 -24.69 -10.45
N ASP A 178 -34.14 -25.54 -11.40
CA ASP A 178 -34.16 -26.99 -11.18
C ASP A 178 -32.73 -27.54 -11.08
N TYR A 179 -31.82 -27.07 -11.92
CA TYR A 179 -30.40 -27.41 -11.84
C TYR A 179 -29.77 -26.92 -10.52
N LYS A 180 -30.12 -25.71 -10.08
CA LYS A 180 -29.71 -25.13 -8.79
C LYS A 180 -30.13 -26.01 -7.61
N LYS A 181 -31.35 -26.55 -7.62
CA LYS A 181 -31.84 -27.47 -6.56
C LYS A 181 -31.03 -28.76 -6.54
N THR A 182 -30.73 -29.34 -7.70
CA THR A 182 -29.91 -30.56 -7.79
C THR A 182 -28.50 -30.32 -7.24
N LEU A 183 -27.83 -29.24 -7.65
CA LEU A 183 -26.49 -28.90 -7.16
C LEU A 183 -26.45 -28.70 -5.64
N LEU A 184 -27.43 -27.98 -5.08
CA LEU A 184 -27.52 -27.76 -3.64
C LEU A 184 -27.78 -29.06 -2.85
N GLN A 185 -28.48 -30.03 -3.43
CA GLN A 185 -28.66 -31.36 -2.82
C GLN A 185 -27.34 -32.13 -2.83
N THR A 186 -26.63 -32.18 -3.96
CA THR A 186 -25.34 -32.87 -4.06
C THR A 186 -24.30 -32.30 -3.10
N MET A 187 -24.24 -30.96 -2.94
CA MET A 187 -23.31 -30.30 -2.03
C MET A 187 -23.58 -30.56 -0.54
N LYS A 188 -24.83 -30.84 -0.16
CA LYS A 188 -25.18 -31.26 1.21
C LYS A 188 -24.72 -32.67 1.54
N HIS A 189 -24.48 -33.51 0.54
CA HIS A 189 -24.06 -34.89 0.71
C HIS A 189 -22.53 -35.07 0.64
N SER A 190 -21.78 -34.01 0.30
CA SER A 190 -20.32 -34.04 0.12
C SER A 190 -19.52 -33.29 1.19
N LEU A 191 -20.18 -32.81 2.26
CA LEU A 191 -19.57 -32.17 3.43
C LEU A 191 -19.56 -33.12 4.63
#